data_AF-A0A914PIQ5-F1
#
_entry.id   AF-A0A914PIQ5-F1
#
_cell.length_a   1.000
_cell.length_b   1.000
_cell.length_c   1.000
_cell.angle_alpha   90.00
_cell.angle_beta   90.00
_cell.angle_gamma   90.00
#
_symmetry.space_group_name_H-M   'P 1'
#
loop_
_entity.id
_entity.type
_entity.pdbx_description
1 polymer ?
#
loop_
_entity_poly.entity_id
_entity_poly.type
_entity_poly.pdbx_seq_one_letter_code
_entity_poly.pdbx_strand_id
1 'polypeptide(L)'
;MEEIRLSHQNPSNIDEWELTWDKLMIKGEELGSGAFGQVLQGKLIESEKTKTGKLIEEKEDVAIKILQRYTNEISERNFLNEIQAMKLINGHKNIVKMIGCITVGDRICLVLEFCPYRDLLQYSKTKQTELLTFLETAEHIKKEFLIFAWQISNGMQYLASEGIIHRDLAARNILINEFKIAKISDFGLSVQINDKHKNSPTNNILQIETGKLPVKWLAIESLKNYEFSLQSDIWAFGIVFFEMYSFGETPFAEIENSQLLKHLEDGNRLEKPELCPNEM
;
A
#
# COMPACT_ATOMS: atom_id res chain seq x y z
N MET A 1 -19.50 -1.77 19.20
CA MET A 1 -20.59 -2.15 18.27
C MET A 1 -21.51 -1.01 17.82
N GLU A 2 -22.26 -0.31 18.68
CA GLU A 2 -23.21 0.75 18.22
C GLU A 2 -22.55 2.13 18.05
N GLU A 3 -21.65 2.53 18.96
CA GLU A 3 -21.00 3.86 18.93
C GLU A 3 -20.09 4.09 17.71
N ILE A 4 -19.34 3.08 17.25
CA ILE A 4 -18.45 3.20 16.07
C ILE A 4 -19.29 3.26 14.76
N ARG A 5 -20.39 2.50 14.67
CA ARG A 5 -21.30 2.59 13.51
C ARG A 5 -22.05 3.92 13.49
N LEU A 6 -22.44 4.44 14.65
CA LEU A 6 -23.14 5.72 14.78
C LEU A 6 -22.22 6.93 14.52
N SER A 7 -20.91 6.85 14.80
CA SER A 7 -19.98 7.97 14.57
C SER A 7 -19.69 8.25 13.10
N HIS A 8 -19.75 7.22 12.24
CA HIS A 8 -19.52 7.35 10.78
C HIS A 8 -20.80 7.70 9.99
N GLN A 9 -21.96 7.63 10.64
CA GLN A 9 -23.23 8.12 10.10
C GLN A 9 -23.50 9.59 10.48
N ASN A 10 -22.58 10.24 11.18
CA ASN A 10 -22.75 11.63 11.60
C ASN A 10 -22.47 12.58 10.41
N PRO A 11 -23.46 13.35 9.91
CA PRO A 11 -23.29 14.20 8.73
C PRO A 11 -22.24 15.30 8.91
N SER A 12 -21.78 15.56 10.13
CA SER A 12 -20.70 16.50 10.45
C SER A 12 -19.30 16.00 10.07
N ASN A 13 -19.14 14.72 9.70
CA ASN A 13 -17.86 14.13 9.27
C ASN A 13 -17.66 14.10 7.75
N ILE A 14 -18.56 14.75 6.99
CA ILE A 14 -18.45 14.89 5.54
C ILE A 14 -17.42 15.98 5.24
N ASP A 15 -16.34 15.62 4.55
CA ASP A 15 -15.34 16.55 4.05
C ASP A 15 -15.25 16.53 2.51
N GLU A 16 -14.31 17.27 1.96
CA GLU A 16 -14.10 17.43 0.51
C GLU A 16 -13.81 16.13 -0.25
N TRP A 17 -13.46 15.05 0.45
CA TRP A 17 -13.17 13.74 -0.14
C TRP A 17 -14.42 12.86 -0.31
N GLU A 18 -15.55 13.23 0.30
CA GLU A 18 -16.75 12.40 0.30
C GLU A 18 -17.44 12.42 -1.06
N LEU A 19 -17.61 11.24 -1.64
CA LEU A 19 -18.31 10.99 -2.90
C LEU A 19 -19.71 10.43 -2.64
N THR A 20 -20.53 10.43 -3.69
CA THR A 20 -21.83 9.78 -3.69
C THR A 20 -21.81 8.56 -4.61
N TRP A 21 -22.57 7.51 -4.25
CA TRP A 21 -22.57 6.24 -4.97
C TRP A 21 -22.96 6.34 -6.44
N ASP A 22 -23.77 7.33 -6.81
CA ASP A 22 -24.19 7.61 -8.19
C ASP A 22 -23.03 8.06 -9.09
N LYS A 23 -21.92 8.55 -8.52
CA LYS A 23 -20.71 8.91 -9.26
C LYS A 23 -19.85 7.70 -9.63
N LEU A 24 -20.11 6.51 -9.07
CA LEU A 24 -19.28 5.33 -9.28
C LEU A 24 -19.97 4.30 -10.16
N MET A 25 -19.26 3.85 -11.20
CA MET A 25 -19.66 2.71 -12.01
C MET A 25 -18.66 1.57 -11.82
N ILE A 26 -19.08 0.49 -11.17
CA ILE A 26 -18.25 -0.70 -10.95
C ILE A 26 -18.14 -1.50 -12.26
N LYS A 27 -16.91 -1.84 -12.65
CA LYS A 27 -16.62 -2.85 -13.67
C LYS A 27 -16.48 -4.19 -12.94
N GLY A 28 -17.04 -5.27 -13.48
CA GLY A 28 -17.05 -6.58 -12.81
C GLY A 28 -15.68 -7.26 -12.62
N GLU A 29 -14.57 -6.59 -12.95
CA GLU A 29 -13.22 -7.11 -12.77
C GLU A 29 -12.75 -6.88 -11.32
N GLU A 30 -12.46 -7.97 -10.63
CA GLU A 30 -11.73 -7.94 -9.36
C GLU A 30 -10.23 -7.74 -9.64
N LEU A 31 -9.69 -6.65 -9.11
CA LEU A 31 -8.27 -6.33 -9.20
C LEU A 31 -7.48 -7.05 -8.10
N GLY A 32 -8.12 -7.29 -6.97
CA GLY A 32 -7.58 -8.06 -5.86
C GLY A 32 -8.53 -8.13 -4.68
N SER A 33 -8.22 -9.01 -3.74
CA SER A 33 -8.90 -9.12 -2.45
C SER A 33 -7.87 -8.99 -1.33
N GLY A 34 -8.08 -8.03 -0.44
CA GLY A 34 -7.24 -7.77 0.71
C GLY A 34 -7.90 -8.19 2.02
N ALA A 35 -7.18 -8.03 3.13
CA ALA A 35 -7.66 -8.37 4.48
C ALA A 35 -8.91 -7.59 4.93
N PHE A 36 -9.22 -6.48 4.26
CA PHE A 36 -10.29 -5.54 4.62
C PHE A 36 -11.44 -5.53 3.61
N GLY A 37 -11.23 -6.04 2.40
CA GLY A 37 -12.28 -6.03 1.38
C GLY A 37 -11.80 -6.32 -0.03
N GLN A 38 -12.72 -6.14 -0.98
CA GLN A 38 -12.50 -6.40 -2.40
C GLN A 38 -12.11 -5.09 -3.10
N VAL A 39 -11.11 -5.16 -3.98
CA VAL A 39 -10.73 -4.07 -4.87
C VAL A 39 -11.30 -4.38 -6.26
N LEU A 40 -12.16 -3.49 -6.74
CA LEU A 40 -12.80 -3.60 -8.04
C LEU A 40 -12.30 -2.50 -8.96
N GLN A 41 -12.19 -2.79 -10.25
CA GLN A 41 -12.04 -1.73 -11.23
C GLN A 41 -13.37 -0.97 -11.38
N GLY A 42 -13.31 0.33 -11.62
CA GLY A 42 -14.50 1.13 -11.88
C GLY A 42 -14.23 2.33 -12.77
N LYS A 43 -15.26 3.14 -12.94
CA LYS A 43 -15.19 4.48 -13.50
C LYS A 43 -15.75 5.48 -12.49
N LEU A 44 -15.05 6.59 -12.29
CA LEU A 44 -15.60 7.78 -11.66
C LEU A 44 -16.27 8.62 -12.76
N ILE A 45 -17.52 9.03 -12.53
CA ILE A 45 -18.30 9.87 -13.43
C ILE A 45 -18.27 11.29 -12.88
N GLU A 46 -17.56 12.17 -13.58
CA GLU A 46 -17.62 13.61 -13.31
C GLU A 46 -18.47 14.27 -14.38
N SER A 47 -19.40 15.11 -13.93
CA SER A 47 -20.26 15.89 -14.84
C SER A 47 -19.93 17.36 -14.72
N GLU A 48 -19.39 17.94 -15.79
CA GLU A 48 -19.18 19.37 -15.90
C GLU A 48 -20.22 20.00 -16.82
N LYS A 49 -20.78 21.14 -16.38
CA LYS A 49 -21.59 22.00 -17.25
C LYS A 49 -20.65 22.94 -17.99
N THR A 50 -20.56 22.76 -19.31
CA THR A 50 -19.85 23.70 -20.17
C THR A 50 -20.48 25.10 -20.14
N LYS A 51 -19.73 26.12 -20.59
CA LYS A 51 -20.23 27.50 -20.74
C LYS A 51 -21.46 27.61 -21.64
N THR A 52 -21.76 26.61 -22.47
CA THR A 52 -22.94 26.54 -23.35
C THR A 52 -24.11 25.77 -22.73
N GLY A 53 -23.99 25.33 -21.47
CA GLY A 53 -25.03 24.56 -20.77
C GLY A 53 -25.08 23.07 -21.12
N LYS A 54 -24.18 22.59 -21.99
CA LYS A 54 -24.06 21.16 -22.32
C LYS A 54 -23.34 20.43 -21.18
N LEU A 55 -23.95 19.35 -20.70
CA LEU A 55 -23.31 18.40 -19.77
C LEU A 55 -22.30 17.56 -20.54
N ILE A 56 -21.06 17.53 -20.04
CA ILE A 56 -20.04 16.58 -20.47
C ILE A 56 -19.81 15.62 -19.30
N GLU A 57 -19.89 14.32 -19.59
CA GLU A 57 -19.51 13.28 -18.63
C GLU A 57 -18.09 12.81 -18.97
N GLU A 58 -17.15 13.07 -18.07
CA GLU A 58 -15.82 12.48 -18.12
C GLU A 58 -15.79 11.22 -17.26
N LYS A 59 -15.10 10.18 -17.76
CA LYS A 59 -15.05 8.86 -17.12
C LYS A 59 -13.61 8.42 -16.88
N GLU A 60 -13.11 8.70 -15.70
CA GLU A 60 -11.78 8.30 -15.25
C GLU A 60 -11.80 6.85 -14.76
N ASP A 61 -10.78 6.05 -15.11
CA ASP A 61 -10.62 4.69 -14.54
C ASP A 61 -10.10 4.78 -13.11
N VAL A 62 -10.77 4.06 -12.20
CA VAL A 62 -10.46 4.09 -10.77
C VAL A 62 -10.39 2.68 -10.18
N ALA A 63 -9.68 2.54 -9.07
CA ALA A 63 -9.75 1.36 -8.21
C ALA A 63 -10.66 1.66 -7.01
N ILE A 64 -11.66 0.80 -6.78
CA ILE A 64 -12.66 0.97 -5.72
C ILE A 64 -12.45 -0.16 -4.71
N LYS A 65 -11.87 0.17 -3.55
CA LYS A 65 -11.73 -0.74 -2.41
C LYS A 65 -13.02 -0.66 -1.59
N ILE A 66 -13.76 -1.75 -1.48
CA ILE A 66 -15.06 -1.79 -0.78
C ILE A 66 -14.92 -2.60 0.51
N LEU A 67 -15.33 -2.02 1.63
CA LEU A 67 -15.38 -2.71 2.92
C LEU A 67 -16.43 -3.84 2.89
N GLN A 68 -16.04 -5.04 3.31
CA GLN A 68 -16.97 -6.18 3.38
C GLN A 68 -18.01 -6.00 4.50
N ARG A 69 -19.28 -6.32 4.19
CA ARG A 69 -20.43 -6.15 5.11
C ARG A 69 -20.32 -6.90 6.45
N TYR A 70 -19.59 -8.01 6.49
CA TYR A 70 -19.46 -8.88 7.68
C TYR A 70 -18.03 -8.93 8.22
N THR A 71 -17.29 -7.84 8.04
CA THR A 71 -15.93 -7.73 8.55
C THR A 71 -15.90 -7.56 10.08
N ASN A 72 -14.77 -7.86 10.72
CA ASN A 72 -14.59 -7.66 12.16
C ASN A 72 -14.21 -6.21 12.49
N GLU A 73 -14.34 -5.79 13.75
CA GLU A 73 -14.06 -4.41 14.20
C GLU A 73 -12.62 -3.95 13.89
N ILE A 74 -11.64 -4.87 13.89
CA ILE A 74 -10.24 -4.56 13.59
C ILE A 74 -10.09 -4.22 12.09
N SER A 75 -10.70 -5.02 11.22
CA SER A 75 -10.66 -4.79 9.77
C SER A 75 -11.41 -3.52 9.37
N GLU A 76 -12.56 -3.22 10.00
CA GLU A 76 -13.27 -1.95 9.81
C GLU A 76 -12.41 -0.76 10.25
N ARG A 77 -11.79 -0.84 11.43
CA ARG A 77 -10.87 0.19 11.93
C ARG A 77 -9.68 0.41 11.00
N ASN A 78 -9.04 -0.66 10.52
CA ASN A 78 -7.91 -0.55 9.61
C ASN A 78 -8.30 0.09 8.26
N PHE A 79 -9.48 -0.24 7.74
CA PHE A 79 -9.99 0.39 6.52
C PHE A 79 -10.24 1.89 6.70
N LEU A 80 -10.84 2.28 7.83
CA LEU A 80 -11.07 3.68 8.15
C LEU A 80 -9.75 4.42 8.43
N ASN A 81 -8.79 3.78 9.08
CA ASN A 81 -7.43 4.30 9.26
C ASN A 81 -6.76 4.55 7.91
N GLU A 82 -6.91 3.64 6.94
CA GLU A 82 -6.39 3.82 5.58
C GLU A 82 -6.96 5.08 4.93
N ILE A 83 -8.28 5.29 5.01
CA ILE A 83 -8.93 6.51 4.52
C ILE A 83 -8.32 7.75 5.20
N GLN A 84 -8.19 7.74 6.52
CA GLN A 84 -7.66 8.90 7.25
C GLN A 84 -6.19 9.18 6.92
N ALA A 85 -5.35 8.14 6.83
CA ALA A 85 -3.95 8.27 6.44
C ALA A 85 -3.83 8.86 5.02
N MET A 86 -4.67 8.40 4.10
CA MET A 86 -4.69 8.88 2.72
C MET A 86 -5.12 10.35 2.60
N LYS A 87 -6.02 10.83 3.47
CA LYS A 87 -6.40 12.26 3.56
C LYS A 87 -5.26 13.15 4.06
N LEU A 88 -4.38 12.63 4.92
CA LEU A 88 -3.22 13.37 5.43
C LEU A 88 -2.07 13.45 4.42
N ILE A 89 -1.99 12.49 3.49
CA ILE A 89 -1.00 12.48 2.43
C ILE A 89 -1.39 13.54 1.39
N ASN A 90 -0.66 14.66 1.36
CA ASN A 90 -0.90 15.80 0.48
C ASN A 90 -0.47 15.56 -0.99
N GLY A 91 -0.61 14.32 -1.47
CA GLY A 91 -0.24 13.88 -2.81
C GLY A 91 1.28 13.76 -3.03
N HIS A 92 1.71 12.61 -3.55
CA HIS A 92 3.10 12.39 -3.97
C HIS A 92 3.13 11.47 -5.19
N LYS A 93 4.05 11.71 -6.14
CA LYS A 93 4.11 10.94 -7.40
C LYS A 93 4.31 9.43 -7.19
N ASN A 94 5.00 9.05 -6.11
CA ASN A 94 5.31 7.67 -5.75
C ASN A 94 4.45 7.11 -4.60
N ILE A 95 3.30 7.72 -4.35
CA ILE A 95 2.26 7.19 -3.47
C ILE A 95 0.98 7.10 -4.28
N VAL A 96 0.16 6.07 -4.04
CA VAL A 96 -1.14 5.95 -4.70
C VAL A 96 -2.01 7.15 -4.30
N LYS A 97 -2.65 7.78 -5.28
CA LYS A 97 -3.49 8.94 -5.08
C LYS A 97 -4.88 8.50 -4.63
N MET A 98 -5.34 9.07 -3.53
CA MET A 98 -6.75 9.05 -3.16
C MET A 98 -7.51 10.02 -4.07
N ILE A 99 -8.61 9.53 -4.64
CA ILE A 99 -9.55 10.35 -5.41
C ILE A 99 -10.73 10.76 -4.52
N GLY A 100 -11.20 9.86 -3.65
CA GLY A 100 -12.25 10.14 -2.69
C GLY A 100 -12.62 8.92 -1.86
N CYS A 101 -13.62 9.05 -1.02
CA CYS A 101 -14.19 7.95 -0.24
C CYS A 101 -15.71 8.05 -0.19
N ILE A 102 -16.36 6.95 0.16
CA ILE A 102 -17.75 6.95 0.63
C ILE A 102 -17.71 6.34 2.03
N THR A 103 -18.04 7.12 3.04
CA THR A 103 -18.05 6.72 4.45
C THR A 103 -19.43 6.74 5.06
N VAL A 104 -20.39 7.43 4.42
CA VAL A 104 -21.78 7.50 4.86
C VAL A 104 -22.66 6.47 4.12
N GLY A 105 -23.40 5.66 4.88
CA GLY A 105 -24.39 4.70 4.37
C GLY A 105 -23.95 3.24 4.48
N ASP A 106 -24.63 2.35 3.75
CA ASP A 106 -24.48 0.89 3.88
C ASP A 106 -23.25 0.30 3.18
N ARG A 107 -22.56 1.09 2.36
CA ARG A 107 -21.42 0.65 1.58
C ARG A 107 -20.30 1.67 1.68
N ILE A 108 -19.31 1.35 2.50
CA ILE A 108 -18.11 2.15 2.70
C ILE A 108 -17.08 1.76 1.63
N CYS A 109 -16.50 2.75 0.96
CA CYS A 109 -15.43 2.51 -0.02
C CYS A 109 -14.36 3.61 -0.03
N LEU A 110 -13.19 3.24 -0.52
CA LEU A 110 -12.06 4.11 -0.82
C LEU A 110 -11.82 4.05 -2.32
N VAL A 111 -11.75 5.22 -2.96
CA VAL A 111 -11.55 5.37 -4.41
C VAL A 111 -10.13 5.89 -4.65
N LEU A 112 -9.36 5.12 -5.40
CA LEU A 112 -7.95 5.35 -5.68
C LEU A 112 -7.71 5.47 -7.18
N GLU A 113 -6.59 6.08 -7.56
CA GLU A 113 -6.11 6.02 -8.95
C GLU A 113 -5.92 4.57 -9.41
N PHE A 114 -6.26 4.29 -10.66
CA PHE A 114 -6.12 2.96 -11.23
C PHE A 114 -4.70 2.71 -11.73
N CYS A 115 -4.08 1.63 -11.25
CA CYS A 115 -2.74 1.20 -11.69
C CYS A 115 -2.86 -0.07 -12.56
N PRO A 116 -2.81 0.05 -13.89
CA PRO A 116 -3.14 -1.06 -14.80
C PRO A 116 -2.15 -2.24 -14.76
N TYR A 117 -0.91 -2.01 -14.34
CA TYR A 117 0.09 -3.08 -14.23
C TYR A 117 0.07 -3.81 -12.88
N ARG A 118 -0.98 -3.56 -12.06
CA ARG A 118 -1.20 -4.21 -10.76
C ARG A 118 -0.04 -3.96 -9.80
N ASP A 119 0.13 -4.84 -8.82
CA ASP A 119 1.21 -4.76 -7.84
C ASP A 119 2.56 -5.25 -8.38
N LEU A 120 3.64 -4.80 -7.76
CA LEU A 120 5.02 -5.07 -8.13
C LEU A 120 5.39 -6.55 -7.95
N LEU A 121 4.73 -7.28 -7.03
CA LEU A 121 4.94 -8.71 -6.87
C LEU A 121 4.46 -9.46 -8.13
N GLN A 122 3.24 -9.18 -8.60
CA GLN A 122 2.71 -9.73 -9.84
C GLN A 122 3.48 -9.22 -11.07
N TYR A 123 3.87 -7.95 -11.07
CA TYR A 123 4.70 -7.36 -12.13
C TYR A 123 6.03 -8.12 -12.29
N SER A 124 6.71 -8.38 -11.18
CA SER A 124 8.00 -9.08 -11.19
C SER A 124 7.88 -10.50 -11.74
N LYS A 125 6.81 -11.23 -11.39
CA LYS A 125 6.52 -12.57 -11.97
C LYS A 125 6.30 -12.52 -13.48
N THR A 126 5.65 -11.48 -13.99
CA THR A 126 5.52 -11.26 -15.44
C THR A 126 6.89 -11.06 -16.08
N LYS A 127 7.80 -10.30 -15.44
CA LYS A 127 9.18 -10.11 -15.92
C LYS A 127 10.01 -11.39 -15.94
N GLN A 128 9.79 -12.30 -15.00
CA GLN A 128 10.40 -13.64 -15.05
C GLN A 128 9.95 -14.39 -16.30
N THR A 129 8.65 -14.35 -16.61
CA THR A 129 8.10 -15.02 -17.79
C THR A 129 8.67 -14.41 -19.08
N GLU A 130 8.74 -13.07 -19.17
CA GLU A 130 9.34 -12.35 -20.30
C GLU A 130 10.83 -12.68 -20.49
N LEU A 131 11.59 -12.80 -19.39
CA LEU A 131 12.99 -13.23 -19.42
C LEU A 131 13.14 -14.66 -19.96
N LEU A 132 12.34 -15.60 -19.45
CA LEU A 132 12.38 -17.02 -19.86
C LEU A 132 11.94 -17.24 -21.31
N THR A 133 11.10 -16.35 -21.83
CA THR A 133 10.60 -16.35 -23.21
C THR A 133 11.44 -15.49 -24.16
N PHE A 134 12.55 -14.92 -23.68
CA PHE A 134 13.44 -14.03 -24.41
C PHE A 134 12.77 -12.76 -24.98
N LEU A 135 11.63 -12.37 -24.41
CA LEU A 135 10.95 -11.10 -24.72
C LEU A 135 11.63 -9.91 -24.05
N GLU A 136 12.34 -10.16 -22.95
CA GLU A 136 13.12 -9.15 -22.23
C GLU A 136 14.51 -9.67 -21.85
N THR A 137 15.43 -8.73 -21.62
CA THR A 137 16.80 -9.07 -21.18
C THR A 137 16.95 -8.85 -19.68
N ALA A 138 17.81 -9.67 -19.04
CA ALA A 138 18.15 -9.51 -17.63
C ALA A 138 18.66 -8.10 -17.31
N GLU A 139 19.45 -7.51 -18.22
CA GLU A 139 19.99 -6.16 -18.05
C GLU A 139 18.91 -5.08 -18.06
N HIS A 140 17.90 -5.19 -18.92
CA HIS A 140 16.78 -4.25 -18.96
C HIS A 140 15.93 -4.36 -17.68
N ILE A 141 15.60 -5.58 -17.26
CA ILE A 141 14.84 -5.84 -16.03
C ILE A 141 15.58 -5.27 -14.81
N LYS A 142 16.90 -5.49 -14.72
CA LYS A 142 17.72 -4.94 -13.61
C LYS A 142 17.63 -3.41 -13.53
N LYS A 143 17.72 -2.72 -14.68
CA LYS A 143 17.59 -1.26 -14.75
C LYS A 143 16.19 -0.78 -14.37
N GLU A 144 15.16 -1.48 -14.83
CA GLU A 144 13.78 -1.15 -14.50
C GLU A 144 13.51 -1.31 -12.99
N PHE A 145 13.96 -2.41 -12.39
CA PHE A 145 13.85 -2.61 -10.93
C PHE A 145 14.64 -1.59 -10.12
N LEU A 146 15.82 -1.17 -10.59
CA LEU A 146 16.57 -0.08 -9.96
C LEU A 146 15.81 1.25 -10.01
N ILE A 147 15.11 1.54 -11.11
CA ILE A 147 14.25 2.73 -11.22
C ILE A 147 13.08 2.64 -10.25
N PHE A 148 12.43 1.47 -10.12
CA PHE A 148 11.38 1.26 -9.12
C PHE A 148 11.90 1.41 -7.69
N ALA A 149 13.07 0.87 -7.36
CA ALA A 149 13.72 1.07 -6.07
C ALA A 149 13.94 2.57 -5.76
N TRP A 150 14.42 3.34 -6.72
CA TRP A 150 14.56 4.79 -6.58
C TRP A 150 13.21 5.50 -6.37
N GLN A 151 12.18 5.11 -7.12
CA GLN A 151 10.83 5.66 -7.00
C GLN A 151 10.20 5.35 -5.64
N ILE A 152 10.31 4.11 -5.16
CA ILE A 152 9.80 3.68 -3.85
C ILE A 152 10.55 4.43 -2.74
N SER A 153 11.88 4.55 -2.81
CA SER A 153 12.65 5.30 -1.80
C SER A 153 12.26 6.78 -1.75
N ASN A 154 11.90 7.39 -2.89
CA ASN A 154 11.36 8.74 -2.94
C ASN A 154 10.01 8.85 -2.20
N GLY A 155 9.09 7.89 -2.43
CA GLY A 155 7.83 7.81 -1.69
C GLY A 155 8.03 7.59 -0.19
N MET A 156 8.95 6.71 0.20
CA MET A 156 9.28 6.45 1.60
C MET A 156 9.91 7.67 2.28
N GLN A 157 10.74 8.44 1.58
CA GLN A 157 11.28 9.69 2.09
C GLN A 157 10.19 10.71 2.38
N TYR A 158 9.18 10.81 1.51
CA TYR A 158 8.01 11.66 1.75
C TYR A 158 7.20 11.18 2.97
N LEU A 159 6.92 9.87 3.09
CA LEU A 159 6.22 9.33 4.27
C LEU A 159 6.99 9.64 5.55
N ALA A 160 8.31 9.49 5.53
CA ALA A 160 9.18 9.85 6.64
C ALA A 160 9.09 11.34 7.01
N SER A 161 9.04 12.25 6.03
CA SER A 161 8.88 13.69 6.31
C SER A 161 7.52 14.04 6.92
N GLU A 162 6.48 13.27 6.58
CA GLU A 162 5.14 13.40 7.19
C GLU A 162 5.03 12.66 8.54
N GLY A 163 6.09 11.96 8.97
CA GLY A 163 6.10 11.17 10.19
C GLY A 163 5.20 9.94 10.12
N ILE A 164 4.99 9.39 8.92
CA ILE A 164 4.16 8.19 8.69
C ILE A 164 5.05 6.95 8.65
N ILE A 165 4.75 5.97 9.50
CA ILE A 165 5.35 4.63 9.46
C ILE A 165 4.36 3.71 8.75
N HIS A 166 4.78 3.07 7.66
CA HIS A 166 3.94 2.23 6.80
C HIS A 166 3.58 0.90 7.46
N ARG A 167 4.56 0.22 8.08
CA ARG A 167 4.43 -1.07 8.81
C ARG A 167 4.05 -2.29 7.98
N ASP A 168 3.60 -2.10 6.74
CA ASP A 168 3.31 -3.18 5.78
C ASP A 168 3.95 -2.97 4.40
N LEU A 169 5.16 -2.41 4.35
CA LEU A 169 5.84 -2.21 3.07
C LEU A 169 6.26 -3.57 2.48
N ALA A 170 5.75 -3.89 1.30
CA ALA A 170 6.01 -5.15 0.59
C ALA A 170 5.73 -4.96 -0.91
N ALA A 171 6.27 -5.82 -1.78
CA ALA A 171 6.05 -5.69 -3.23
C ALA A 171 4.57 -5.78 -3.63
N ARG A 172 3.76 -6.55 -2.88
CA ARG A 172 2.29 -6.61 -3.06
C ARG A 172 1.56 -5.28 -2.79
N ASN A 173 2.21 -4.37 -2.06
CA ASN A 173 1.70 -3.06 -1.66
C ASN A 173 2.39 -1.91 -2.43
N ILE A 174 3.08 -2.24 -3.55
CA ILE A 174 3.59 -1.27 -4.51
C ILE A 174 2.83 -1.44 -5.82
N LEU A 175 2.05 -0.46 -6.23
CA LEU A 175 1.31 -0.49 -7.50
C LEU A 175 2.11 0.15 -8.62
N ILE A 176 1.91 -0.34 -9.85
CA ILE A 176 2.58 0.17 -11.05
C ILE A 176 1.55 0.78 -12.01
N ASN A 177 1.66 2.08 -12.26
CA ASN A 177 0.74 2.79 -13.15
C ASN A 177 1.13 2.66 -14.64
N GLU A 178 0.28 3.16 -15.54
CA GLU A 178 0.45 3.13 -17.00
C GLU A 178 1.77 3.72 -17.51
N PHE A 179 2.38 4.62 -16.74
CA PHE A 179 3.67 5.25 -17.05
C PHE A 179 4.85 4.54 -16.38
N LYS A 180 4.64 3.34 -15.83
CA LYS A 180 5.62 2.59 -15.04
C LYS A 180 6.18 3.42 -13.87
N ILE A 181 5.28 4.11 -13.17
CA ILE A 181 5.59 4.78 -11.90
C ILE A 181 5.14 3.85 -10.77
N ALA A 182 6.09 3.47 -9.92
CA ALA A 182 5.86 2.74 -8.68
C ALA A 182 5.25 3.66 -7.62
N LYS A 183 4.17 3.17 -7.00
CA LYS A 183 3.31 3.89 -6.06
C LYS A 183 3.06 3.03 -4.83
N ILE A 184 3.49 3.52 -3.66
CA ILE A 184 3.23 2.88 -2.37
C ILE A 184 1.72 2.93 -2.08
N SER A 185 1.14 1.84 -1.61
CA SER A 185 -0.28 1.68 -1.30
C SER A 185 -0.51 0.85 -0.03
N ASP A 186 -1.77 0.70 0.37
CA ASP A 186 -2.23 -0.06 1.54
C ASP A 186 -1.75 0.48 2.90
N PHE A 187 -2.34 1.61 3.29
CA PHE A 187 -2.03 2.30 4.55
C PHE A 187 -2.84 1.78 5.75
N GLY A 188 -3.53 0.63 5.63
CA GLY A 188 -4.42 0.12 6.68
C GLY A 188 -3.73 -0.23 8.01
N LEU A 189 -2.42 -0.49 7.97
CA LEU A 189 -1.59 -0.74 9.16
C LEU A 189 -0.71 0.44 9.55
N SER A 190 -0.72 1.51 8.75
CA SER A 190 0.14 2.67 8.94
C SER A 190 -0.23 3.46 10.19
N VAL A 191 0.75 4.19 10.72
CA VAL A 191 0.59 5.03 11.91
C VAL A 191 1.37 6.33 11.74
N GLN A 192 0.83 7.41 12.32
CA GLN A 192 1.49 8.71 12.33
C GLN A 192 2.18 8.94 13.69
N ILE A 193 3.43 9.41 13.63
CA ILE A 193 4.20 9.82 14.80
C ILE A 193 3.71 11.21 15.24
N ASN A 194 3.15 11.31 16.44
CA ASN A 194 2.69 12.58 17.00
C ASN A 194 3.86 13.58 17.18
N ASP A 195 3.58 14.88 16.96
CA ASP A 195 4.57 15.99 16.98
C ASP A 195 5.50 16.03 18.21
N LYS A 196 5.07 15.50 19.36
CA LYS A 196 5.90 15.42 20.57
C LYS A 196 7.15 14.53 20.40
N HIS A 197 7.18 13.67 19.38
CA HIS A 197 8.26 12.72 19.11
C HIS A 197 9.11 13.07 17.88
N LYS A 198 8.63 13.95 16.98
CA LYS A 198 9.32 14.32 15.72
C LYS A 198 10.76 14.83 15.91
N ASN A 199 11.09 15.43 17.05
CA ASN A 199 12.41 16.01 17.34
C ASN A 199 13.34 15.10 18.17
N SER A 200 12.94 13.86 18.46
CA SER A 200 13.79 12.92 19.21
C SER A 200 14.11 11.68 18.37
N PRO A 201 15.36 11.52 17.89
CA PRO A 201 15.74 10.37 17.06
C PRO A 201 15.59 9.02 17.77
N THR A 202 15.40 9.01 19.10
CA THR A 202 15.26 7.81 19.93
C THR A 202 13.84 7.52 20.42
N ASN A 203 12.86 8.42 20.18
CA ASN A 203 11.49 8.27 20.72
C ASN A 203 10.42 8.00 19.64
N ASN A 204 10.79 7.64 18.42
CA ASN A 204 9.85 7.30 17.33
C ASN A 204 9.42 5.82 17.35
N ILE A 205 9.67 5.13 18.46
CA ILE A 205 9.33 3.73 18.65
C ILE A 205 7.90 3.64 19.18
N LEU A 206 7.01 3.06 18.37
CA LEU A 206 5.65 2.76 18.79
C LEU A 206 5.55 1.28 19.16
N GLN A 207 5.21 1.01 20.42
CA GLN A 207 4.81 -0.32 20.87
C GLN A 207 3.30 -0.45 20.70
N ILE A 208 2.86 -1.30 19.76
CA ILE A 208 1.44 -1.44 19.43
C ILE A 208 1.07 -2.92 19.42
N GLU A 209 0.04 -3.28 20.19
CA GLU A 209 -0.65 -4.56 20.00
C GLU A 209 -1.44 -4.49 18.70
N THR A 210 -1.04 -5.24 17.68
CA THR A 210 -1.77 -5.30 16.41
C THR A 210 -2.06 -6.72 15.97
N GLY A 211 -3.11 -6.87 15.16
CA GLY A 211 -3.58 -8.13 14.58
C GLY A 211 -2.56 -8.83 13.66
N LYS A 212 -3.03 -9.50 12.60
CA LYS A 212 -2.13 -10.24 11.71
C LYS A 212 -1.11 -9.31 11.05
N LEU A 213 0.16 -9.46 11.42
CA LEU A 213 1.30 -8.71 10.87
C LEU A 213 2.05 -9.53 9.79
N PRO A 214 2.74 -8.87 8.86
CA PRO A 214 3.54 -9.52 7.81
C PRO A 214 4.88 -10.02 8.36
N VAL A 215 4.88 -11.06 9.19
CA VAL A 215 6.05 -11.54 9.97
C VAL A 215 7.38 -11.54 9.19
N LYS A 216 7.40 -12.02 7.95
CA LYS A 216 8.60 -12.14 7.11
C LYS A 216 9.15 -10.82 6.55
N TRP A 217 8.40 -9.72 6.67
CA TRP A 217 8.81 -8.36 6.29
C TRP A 217 9.21 -7.50 7.49
N LEU A 218 8.96 -7.98 8.71
CA LEU A 218 9.21 -7.21 9.92
C LEU A 218 10.72 -7.15 10.26
N ALA A 219 11.14 -6.00 10.74
CA ALA A 219 12.45 -5.82 11.35
C ALA A 219 12.58 -6.63 12.65
N ILE A 220 13.82 -6.91 13.07
CA ILE A 220 14.08 -7.73 14.25
C ILE A 220 13.51 -7.12 15.54
N GLU A 221 13.59 -5.79 15.70
CA GLU A 221 12.99 -5.05 16.82
C GLU A 221 11.45 -5.12 16.80
N SER A 222 10.84 -5.11 15.62
CA SER A 222 9.40 -5.25 15.44
C SER A 222 8.92 -6.67 15.77
N LEU A 223 9.71 -7.69 15.43
CA LEU A 223 9.43 -9.08 15.79
C LEU A 223 9.60 -9.35 17.29
N LYS A 224 10.62 -8.76 17.92
CA LYS A 224 10.99 -9.04 19.30
C LYS A 224 10.17 -8.26 20.32
N ASN A 225 10.00 -6.96 20.07
CA ASN A 225 9.47 -6.01 21.05
C ASN A 225 8.19 -5.30 20.59
N TYR A 226 7.69 -5.60 19.38
CA TYR A 226 6.60 -4.86 18.72
C TYR A 226 6.93 -3.38 18.53
N GLU A 227 8.21 -3.07 18.33
CA GLU A 227 8.71 -1.73 18.11
C GLU A 227 8.68 -1.39 16.61
N PHE A 228 7.94 -0.34 16.24
CA PHE A 228 7.85 0.16 14.86
C PHE A 228 8.42 1.57 14.77
N SER A 229 9.18 1.81 13.70
CA SER A 229 9.83 3.10 13.41
C SER A 229 10.03 3.28 11.90
N LEU A 230 10.50 4.45 11.48
CA LEU A 230 10.93 4.67 10.09
C LEU A 230 12.05 3.69 9.70
N GLN A 231 12.90 3.29 10.64
CA GLN A 231 13.99 2.34 10.38
C GLN A 231 13.48 0.91 10.15
N SER A 232 12.39 0.51 10.82
CA SER A 232 11.77 -0.79 10.53
C SER A 232 11.13 -0.83 9.14
N ASP A 233 10.68 0.30 8.61
CA ASP A 233 10.24 0.36 7.21
C ASP A 233 11.43 0.30 6.22
N ILE A 234 12.61 0.82 6.59
CA ILE A 234 13.84 0.63 5.79
C ILE A 234 14.23 -0.85 5.71
N TRP A 235 14.06 -1.61 6.80
CA TRP A 235 14.21 -3.06 6.75
C TRP A 235 13.24 -3.70 5.75
N ALA A 236 11.95 -3.37 5.86
CA ALA A 236 10.93 -3.88 4.95
C ALA A 236 11.21 -3.50 3.48
N PHE A 237 11.77 -2.32 3.23
CA PHE A 237 12.23 -1.90 1.90
C PHE A 237 13.35 -2.79 1.34
N GLY A 238 14.27 -3.26 2.18
CA GLY A 238 15.25 -4.28 1.80
C GLY A 238 14.61 -5.63 1.40
N ILE A 239 13.51 -6.00 2.05
CA ILE A 239 12.72 -7.18 1.66
C ILE A 239 12.04 -6.97 0.29
N VAL A 240 11.57 -5.76 -0.02
CA VAL A 240 11.03 -5.42 -1.35
C VAL A 240 12.08 -5.60 -2.45
N PHE A 241 13.35 -5.28 -2.18
CA PHE A 241 14.45 -5.56 -3.13
C PHE A 241 14.57 -7.06 -3.40
N PHE A 242 14.58 -7.86 -2.34
CA PHE A 242 14.59 -9.31 -2.47
C PHE A 242 13.41 -9.79 -3.31
N GLU A 243 12.19 -9.34 -3.03
CA GLU A 243 10.99 -9.72 -3.78
C GLU A 243 11.12 -9.35 -5.27
N MET A 244 11.62 -8.16 -5.62
CA MET A 244 11.83 -7.79 -7.03
C MET A 244 12.83 -8.72 -7.72
N TYR A 245 14.04 -8.84 -7.17
CA TYR A 245 15.15 -9.54 -7.83
C TYR A 245 15.06 -11.07 -7.79
N SER A 246 14.23 -11.61 -6.90
CA SER A 246 13.83 -13.03 -6.89
C SER A 246 12.58 -13.31 -7.72
N PHE A 247 11.99 -12.29 -8.36
CA PHE A 247 10.72 -12.39 -9.08
C PHE A 247 9.54 -12.87 -8.22
N GLY A 248 9.51 -12.44 -6.97
CA GLY A 248 8.40 -12.66 -6.05
C GLY A 248 8.46 -13.97 -5.29
N GLU A 249 9.67 -14.48 -5.03
CA GLU A 249 9.85 -15.54 -4.05
C GLU A 249 9.42 -15.07 -2.65
N THR A 250 9.01 -16.02 -1.83
CA THR A 250 8.64 -15.72 -0.44
C THR A 250 9.91 -15.49 0.38
N PRO A 251 10.07 -14.34 1.05
CA PRO A 251 11.22 -14.10 1.92
C PRO A 251 11.32 -15.20 2.99
N PHE A 252 12.52 -15.74 3.21
CA PHE A 252 12.77 -16.81 4.18
C PHE A 252 11.81 -18.00 3.98
N ALA A 253 11.56 -18.42 2.73
CA ALA A 253 10.58 -19.46 2.39
C ALA A 253 10.67 -20.70 3.29
N GLU A 254 11.90 -21.16 3.54
CA GLU A 254 12.22 -22.36 4.32
C GLU A 254 12.16 -22.17 5.85
N ILE A 255 11.91 -20.95 6.34
CA ILE A 255 11.87 -20.65 7.77
C ILE A 255 10.41 -20.42 8.19
N GLU A 256 9.97 -21.17 9.21
CA GLU A 256 8.68 -20.96 9.84
C GLU A 256 8.63 -19.61 10.57
N ASN A 257 7.47 -18.96 10.58
CA ASN A 257 7.27 -17.67 11.25
C ASN A 257 7.69 -17.69 12.74
N SER A 258 7.47 -18.82 13.43
CA SER A 258 7.84 -19.02 14.84
C SER A 258 9.36 -19.06 15.07
N GLN A 259 10.14 -19.39 14.05
CA GLN A 259 11.60 -19.55 14.11
C GLN A 259 12.36 -18.33 13.57
N LEU A 260 11.66 -17.44 12.84
CA LEU A 260 12.28 -16.31 12.16
C LEU A 260 13.06 -15.39 13.11
N LEU A 261 12.52 -15.07 14.29
CA LEU A 261 13.21 -14.22 15.25
C LEU A 261 14.57 -14.82 15.63
N LYS A 262 14.60 -16.11 15.98
CA LYS A 262 15.83 -16.80 16.36
C LYS A 262 16.83 -16.84 15.19
N HIS A 263 16.35 -17.14 13.99
CA HIS A 263 17.16 -17.13 12.77
C HIS A 263 17.86 -15.78 12.54
N LEU A 264 17.14 -14.66 12.72
CA LEU A 264 17.68 -13.32 12.58
C LEU A 264 18.64 -12.93 13.71
N GLU A 265 18.36 -13.35 14.96
CA GLU A 265 19.24 -13.16 16.12
C GLU A 265 20.58 -13.87 15.96
N ASP A 266 20.61 -15.01 15.26
CA ASP A 266 21.84 -15.74 14.93
C ASP A 266 22.66 -15.08 13.80
N GLY A 267 22.20 -13.92 13.29
CA GLY A 267 22.90 -13.14 12.27
C GLY A 267 22.58 -13.55 10.84
N ASN A 268 21.74 -14.56 10.63
CA ASN A 268 21.35 -15.00 9.28
C ASN A 268 20.47 -13.95 8.60
N ARG A 269 20.61 -13.83 7.28
CA ARG A 269 19.87 -12.90 6.42
C ARG A 269 19.47 -13.62 5.13
N LEU A 270 18.61 -12.99 4.33
CA LEU A 270 18.26 -13.50 3.01
C LEU A 270 19.51 -13.66 2.15
N GLU A 271 19.55 -14.74 1.38
CA GLU A 271 20.54 -14.90 0.34
C GLU A 271 20.26 -13.91 -0.79
N LYS A 272 21.34 -13.47 -1.43
CA LYS A 272 21.26 -12.55 -2.56
C LYS A 272 20.63 -13.26 -3.77
N PRO A 273 19.54 -12.74 -4.37
CA PRO A 273 19.00 -13.29 -5.62
C PRO A 273 20.01 -13.16 -6.77
N GLU A 274 19.99 -14.12 -7.70
CA GLU A 274 20.97 -14.22 -8.81
C GLU A 274 21.03 -12.94 -9.68
N LEU A 275 19.88 -12.30 -9.91
CA LEU A 275 19.81 -11.09 -10.72
C LEU A 275 20.19 -9.81 -9.96
N CYS A 276 20.28 -9.84 -8.64
CA CYS A 276 20.61 -8.65 -7.86
C CYS A 276 22.05 -8.19 -8.16
N PRO A 277 22.31 -6.90 -8.45
CA PRO A 277 23.67 -6.34 -8.54
C PRO A 277 24.46 -6.47 -7.23
N ASN A 278 25.79 -6.33 -7.27
CA ASN A 278 26.63 -6.48 -6.05
C ASN A 278 26.62 -5.22 -5.19
N GLU A 279 26.30 -4.08 -5.79
CA GLU A 279 26.30 -2.76 -5.17
C GLU A 279 25.01 -2.46 -4.41
N MET A 280 24.01 -3.33 -4.50
CA MET A 280 22.73 -3.27 -3.79
C MET A 280 22.66 -4.32 -2.69
#